data_AF-A0A6M1YYP2-F1
#
_entry.id   AF-A0A6M1YYP2-F1
#
_cell.length_a   1.000
_cell.length_b   1.000
_cell.length_c   1.000
_cell.angle_alpha   90.00
_cell.angle_beta   90.00
_cell.angle_gamma   90.00
#
_symmetry.space_group_name_H-M   'P 1'
#
loop_
_entity.id
_entity.type
_entity.pdbx_description
1 polymer ?
#
loop_
_entity_poly.entity_id
_entity_poly.type
_entity_poly.pdbx_seq_one_letter_code
_entity_poly.pdbx_strand_id
1 'polypeptide(L)'
;MIYSLLFFFLFLFSGPVFSAEIVQASYASQEVLQSVYEGKKPELILKFCQGEEFPLLFNSESSFFSFHDLSDGEMPYYIKLKQDLYMRCSSEGVLLLSLDQKEWKTFLELFTGEFSIGFQKDDFNQPVLEISLDLHKKSR
;
A
#
# COMPACT_ATOMS: atom_id res chain seq x y z
N MET A 1 33.21 25.13 -47.25
CA MET A 1 33.50 23.71 -47.56
C MET A 1 34.32 23.19 -46.39
N ILE A 2 33.83 22.33 -45.51
CA ILE A 2 33.25 21.01 -45.75
C ILE A 2 32.08 20.79 -44.79
N TYR A 3 30.90 20.51 -45.35
CA TYR A 3 29.82 19.82 -44.66
C TYR A 3 30.23 18.33 -44.62
N SER A 4 30.39 17.76 -43.43
CA SER A 4 30.44 16.30 -43.26
C SER A 4 29.84 15.99 -41.88
N LEU A 5 28.56 15.66 -41.87
CA LEU A 5 28.10 14.28 -41.68
C LEU A 5 28.49 13.72 -40.31
N LEU A 6 27.65 13.98 -39.31
CA LEU A 6 27.37 13.04 -38.22
C LEU A 6 25.95 13.29 -37.71
N PHE A 7 25.02 13.05 -38.66
CA PHE A 7 23.73 12.46 -38.35
C PHE A 7 23.97 11.13 -37.64
N PHE A 8 23.03 10.72 -36.79
CA PHE A 8 23.04 9.48 -36.00
C PHE A 8 23.96 9.49 -34.78
N PHE A 9 23.45 9.98 -33.65
CA PHE A 9 23.44 9.21 -32.41
C PHE A 9 22.25 9.71 -31.56
N LEU A 10 21.05 9.62 -32.14
CA LEU A 10 19.81 9.48 -31.37
C LEU A 10 19.87 8.07 -30.77
N PHE A 11 20.73 7.89 -29.76
CA PHE A 11 20.66 6.74 -28.89
C PHE A 11 19.37 6.94 -28.11
N LEU A 12 18.31 6.33 -28.65
CA LEU A 12 17.12 5.94 -27.93
C LEU A 12 17.61 5.28 -26.63
N PHE A 13 17.61 6.04 -25.55
CA PHE A 13 17.43 5.52 -24.20
C PHE A 13 16.02 4.95 -24.12
N SER A 14 15.70 3.96 -24.96
CA SER A 14 14.69 2.97 -24.66
C SER A 14 15.32 2.06 -23.61
N GLY A 15 15.41 2.58 -22.39
CA GLY A 15 15.52 1.72 -21.22
C GLY A 15 14.40 0.68 -21.29
N PRO A 16 14.60 -0.53 -20.76
CA PRO A 16 13.53 -1.52 -20.68
C PRO A 16 12.32 -0.85 -20.06
N VAL A 17 11.22 -0.80 -20.83
CA VAL A 17 9.90 -0.46 -20.31
C VAL A 17 9.52 -1.64 -19.42
N PHE A 18 10.00 -1.62 -18.18
CA PHE A 18 9.55 -2.55 -17.15
C PHE A 18 8.07 -2.24 -16.91
N SER A 19 7.21 -3.00 -17.59
CA SER A 19 5.78 -2.98 -17.31
C SER A 19 5.60 -3.67 -15.96
N ALA A 20 5.40 -2.89 -14.91
CA ALA A 20 5.06 -3.43 -13.60
C ALA A 20 3.80 -4.31 -13.75
N GLU A 21 3.87 -5.53 -13.22
CA GLU A 21 2.73 -6.45 -13.22
C GLU A 21 1.77 -6.00 -12.12
N ILE A 22 0.52 -5.71 -12.46
CA ILE A 22 -0.49 -5.31 -11.48
C ILE A 22 -1.44 -6.48 -11.26
N VAL A 23 -1.49 -6.98 -10.03
CA VAL A 23 -2.40 -8.04 -9.59
C VAL A 23 -3.38 -7.47 -8.58
N GLN A 24 -4.67 -7.72 -8.79
CA GLN A 24 -5.68 -7.31 -7.82
C GLN A 24 -5.57 -8.18 -6.56
N ALA A 25 -5.53 -7.56 -5.39
CA ALA A 25 -5.22 -8.22 -4.13
C ALA A 25 -6.24 -9.31 -3.76
N SER A 26 -7.53 -9.09 -4.06
CA SER A 26 -8.60 -10.07 -3.82
C SER A 26 -8.49 -11.34 -4.68
N TYR A 27 -7.73 -11.29 -5.77
CA TYR A 27 -7.46 -12.45 -6.64
C TYR A 27 -6.02 -12.96 -6.52
N ALA A 28 -5.20 -12.34 -5.68
CA ALA A 28 -3.81 -12.75 -5.49
C ALA A 28 -3.75 -14.08 -4.72
N SER A 29 -2.96 -15.03 -5.22
CA SER A 29 -2.66 -16.25 -4.46
C SER A 29 -1.78 -15.91 -3.25
N GLN A 30 -1.78 -16.77 -2.23
CA GLN A 30 -0.92 -16.61 -1.06
C GLN A 30 0.56 -16.51 -1.46
N GLU A 31 0.99 -17.24 -2.49
CA GLU A 31 2.34 -17.17 -3.03
C GLU A 31 2.68 -15.78 -3.60
N VAL A 32 1.72 -15.15 -4.29
CA VAL A 32 1.87 -13.80 -4.84
C VAL A 32 2.01 -12.81 -3.69
N LEU A 33 1.13 -12.87 -2.69
CA LEU A 33 1.20 -12.01 -1.51
C LEU A 33 2.53 -12.16 -0.77
N GLN A 34 2.99 -13.40 -0.55
CA GLN A 34 4.27 -13.70 0.09
C GLN A 34 5.45 -13.14 -0.72
N SER A 35 5.42 -13.27 -2.04
CA SER A 35 6.48 -12.77 -2.91
C SER A 35 6.62 -11.24 -2.87
N VAL A 36 5.50 -10.53 -2.68
CA VAL A 36 5.49 -9.07 -2.47
C VAL A 36 6.04 -8.75 -1.10
N TYR A 37 5.59 -9.43 -0.05
CA TYR A 37 6.06 -9.21 1.32
C TYR A 37 7.58 -9.38 1.45
N GLU A 38 8.12 -10.45 0.88
CA GLU A 38 9.54 -10.77 0.92
C GLU A 38 10.40 -9.92 -0.03
N GLY A 39 9.80 -9.00 -0.80
CA GLY A 39 10.50 -8.17 -1.78
C GLY A 39 11.12 -8.96 -2.94
N LYS A 40 10.69 -10.21 -3.16
CA LYS A 40 11.23 -11.10 -4.20
C LYS A 40 10.83 -10.67 -5.62
N LYS A 41 9.74 -9.90 -5.74
CA LYS A 41 9.22 -9.34 -7.00
C LYS A 41 8.96 -7.83 -6.86
N PRO A 42 9.99 -6.98 -6.87
CA PRO A 42 9.82 -5.54 -6.69
C PRO A 42 9.02 -4.86 -7.81
N GLU A 43 8.91 -5.51 -8.97
CA GLU A 43 8.09 -5.12 -10.12
C GLU A 43 6.60 -5.46 -9.99
N LEU A 44 6.23 -6.29 -9.00
CA LEU A 44 4.85 -6.69 -8.76
C LEU A 44 4.14 -5.64 -7.89
N ILE A 45 3.00 -5.18 -8.37
CA ILE A 45 2.13 -4.23 -7.69
C ILE A 45 0.83 -4.93 -7.31
N LEU A 46 0.49 -4.90 -6.03
CA LEU A 46 -0.83 -5.29 -5.56
C LEU A 46 -1.77 -4.08 -5.65
N LYS A 47 -2.91 -4.27 -6.31
CA LYS A 47 -3.98 -3.29 -6.39
C LYS A 47 -5.12 -3.70 -5.46
N PHE A 48 -5.47 -2.83 -4.54
CA PHE A 48 -6.73 -2.90 -3.82
C PHE A 48 -7.70 -1.90 -4.45
N CYS A 49 -8.82 -2.39 -4.95
CA CYS A 49 -9.85 -1.58 -5.58
C CYS A 49 -10.67 -0.83 -4.52
N GLN A 50 -11.26 0.29 -4.93
CA GLN A 50 -12.27 0.96 -4.13
C GLN A 50 -13.34 -0.02 -3.64
N GLY A 51 -13.65 0.04 -2.35
CA GLY A 51 -14.63 -0.81 -1.68
C GLY A 51 -14.10 -2.17 -1.23
N GLU A 52 -12.88 -2.55 -1.62
CA GLU A 52 -12.22 -3.73 -1.07
C GLU A 52 -11.77 -3.49 0.37
N GLU A 53 -11.63 -4.60 1.09
CA GLU A 53 -11.14 -4.63 2.45
C GLU A 53 -9.61 -4.74 2.44
N PHE A 54 -8.97 -3.82 3.16
CA PHE A 54 -7.54 -3.81 3.39
C PHE A 54 -7.26 -4.23 4.84
N PRO A 55 -6.49 -5.31 5.07
CA PRO A 55 -6.19 -5.77 6.42
C PRO A 55 -5.19 -4.84 7.11
N LEU A 56 -5.49 -4.49 8.36
CA LEU A 56 -4.65 -3.72 9.27
C LEU A 56 -4.49 -4.47 10.58
N LEU A 57 -3.31 -4.41 11.16
CA LEU A 57 -3.06 -4.83 12.53
C LEU A 57 -2.73 -3.59 13.36
N PHE A 58 -3.34 -3.51 14.53
CA PHE A 58 -3.07 -2.44 15.49
C PHE A 58 -2.18 -3.01 16.58
N ASN A 59 -0.94 -2.54 16.64
CA ASN A 59 -0.07 -2.79 17.79
C ASN A 59 -0.05 -1.54 18.69
N SER A 60 -0.33 -1.72 19.97
CA SER A 60 -0.37 -0.64 20.98
C SER A 60 0.94 -0.47 21.77
N GLU A 61 1.98 -1.27 21.47
CA GLU A 61 3.24 -1.26 22.22
C GLU A 61 4.11 -0.02 22.00
N SER A 62 3.78 0.85 21.04
CA SER A 62 4.47 2.13 20.89
C SER A 62 3.54 3.22 20.41
N SER A 63 3.86 4.47 20.75
CA SER A 63 2.97 5.63 20.59
C SER A 63 2.56 5.97 19.15
N PHE A 64 3.00 5.25 18.11
CA PHE A 64 2.55 5.48 16.74
C PHE A 64 2.60 4.16 15.94
N PHE A 65 1.51 3.85 15.23
CA PHE A 65 1.27 2.71 14.35
C PHE A 65 2.51 2.03 13.74
N SER A 66 2.62 0.70 13.91
CA SER A 66 3.57 -0.17 13.19
C SER A 66 2.88 -1.41 12.62
N PHE A 67 3.32 -1.85 11.44
CA PHE A 67 2.89 -3.12 10.83
C PHE A 67 3.87 -4.24 11.25
N HIS A 68 3.37 -5.35 11.78
CA HIS A 68 4.17 -6.50 12.22
C HIS A 68 3.55 -7.81 11.74
N ASP A 69 4.34 -8.89 11.78
CA ASP A 69 3.88 -10.26 11.53
C ASP A 69 2.79 -10.67 12.54
N LEU A 70 1.77 -11.37 12.04
CA LEU A 70 0.66 -11.91 12.83
C LEU A 70 1.18 -12.91 13.88
N SER A 71 0.97 -12.61 15.17
CA SER A 71 0.98 -13.62 16.23
C SER A 71 -0.19 -14.59 16.03
N ASP A 72 -0.03 -15.88 16.30
CA ASP A 72 -1.12 -16.86 16.26
C ASP A 72 -2.30 -16.40 17.14
N GLY A 73 -3.43 -16.05 16.50
CA GLY A 73 -4.69 -15.68 17.16
C GLY A 73 -5.11 -14.21 17.05
N GLU A 74 -4.30 -13.32 16.47
CA GLU A 74 -4.70 -11.94 16.21
C GLU A 74 -5.52 -11.84 14.91
N MET A 75 -6.78 -11.39 15.01
CA MET A 75 -7.57 -11.08 13.80
C MET A 75 -7.21 -9.68 13.30
N PRO A 76 -6.81 -9.53 12.03
CA PRO A 76 -6.65 -8.20 11.46
C PRO A 76 -7.98 -7.48 11.43
N TYR A 77 -7.93 -6.17 11.70
CA TYR A 77 -9.03 -5.27 11.43
C TYR A 77 -9.06 -5.00 9.93
N TYR A 78 -10.24 -5.01 9.33
CA TYR A 78 -10.38 -4.71 7.92
C TYR A 78 -10.92 -3.29 7.76
N ILE A 79 -10.23 -2.47 6.97
CA ILE A 79 -10.73 -1.15 6.58
C ILE A 79 -11.25 -1.21 5.15
N LYS A 80 -12.38 -0.55 4.91
CA LYS A 80 -12.92 -0.43 3.55
C LYS A 80 -12.26 0.76 2.85
N LEU A 81 -11.69 0.50 1.68
CA LEU A 81 -11.04 1.55 0.91
C LEU A 81 -12.04 2.47 0.20
N LYS A 82 -11.88 3.79 0.37
CA LYS A 82 -12.70 4.79 -0.34
C LYS A 82 -12.23 5.05 -1.78
N GLN A 83 -11.04 4.58 -2.14
CA GLN A 83 -10.44 4.72 -3.47
C GLN A 83 -9.40 3.62 -3.69
N ASP A 84 -8.93 3.46 -4.93
CA ASP A 84 -7.88 2.50 -5.27
C ASP A 84 -6.58 2.79 -4.49
N LEU A 85 -5.95 1.73 -3.99
CA LEU A 85 -4.67 1.74 -3.31
C LEU A 85 -3.73 0.74 -3.99
N TYR A 86 -2.52 1.18 -4.32
CA TYR A 86 -1.48 0.35 -4.91
C TYR A 86 -0.37 0.13 -3.89
N MET A 87 0.13 -1.10 -3.83
CA MET A 87 1.13 -1.53 -2.86
C MET A 87 2.24 -2.30 -3.58
N ARG A 88 3.49 -2.02 -3.22
CA ARG A 88 4.65 -2.80 -3.66
C ARG A 88 5.71 -2.82 -2.56
N CYS A 89 6.61 -3.78 -2.63
CA CYS A 89 7.80 -3.80 -1.78
C CYS A 89 9.00 -3.36 -2.62
N SER A 90 9.79 -2.43 -2.10
CA SER A 90 11.05 -2.05 -2.73
C SER A 90 12.07 -3.19 -2.65
N SER A 91 13.14 -3.10 -3.43
CA SER A 91 14.26 -4.05 -3.37
C SER A 91 14.96 -4.09 -1.99
N GLU A 92 14.73 -3.09 -1.15
CA GLU A 92 15.28 -2.99 0.21
C GLU A 92 14.32 -3.54 1.28
N GLY A 93 13.19 -4.13 0.88
CA GLY A 93 12.20 -4.68 1.81
C GLY A 93 11.25 -3.62 2.40
N VAL A 94 11.30 -2.38 1.92
CA VAL A 94 10.41 -1.30 2.39
C VAL A 94 9.08 -1.36 1.64
N LEU A 95 7.98 -1.45 2.39
CA LEU A 95 6.62 -1.36 1.86
C LEU A 95 6.29 0.06 1.40
N LEU A 96 5.91 0.20 0.13
CA LEU A 96 5.54 1.46 -0.50
C LEU A 96 4.11 1.41 -0.99
N LEU A 97 3.41 2.52 -0.77
CA LEU A 97 2.01 2.71 -1.14
C LEU A 97 1.87 3.86 -2.14
N SER A 98 0.85 3.77 -2.98
CA SER A 98 0.49 4.82 -3.94
C SER A 98 -1.03 4.87 -4.14
N LEU A 99 -1.55 6.07 -4.41
CA LEU A 99 -2.95 6.29 -4.79
C LEU A 99 -3.12 6.58 -6.29
N ASP A 100 -2.00 6.80 -7.01
CA ASP A 100 -2.00 7.24 -8.41
C ASP A 100 -0.96 6.51 -9.28
N GLN A 101 -0.24 5.54 -8.71
CA GLN A 101 0.89 4.79 -9.29
C GLN A 101 2.11 5.64 -9.68
N LYS A 102 2.08 6.96 -9.45
CA LYS A 102 3.16 7.90 -9.81
C LYS A 102 4.04 8.19 -8.61
N GLU A 103 3.41 8.50 -7.47
CA GLU A 103 4.12 8.75 -6.23
C GLU A 103 4.03 7.53 -5.31
N TRP A 104 5.18 7.04 -4.88
CA TRP A 104 5.32 5.92 -3.97
C TRP A 104 5.91 6.41 -2.65
N LYS A 105 5.20 6.16 -1.55
CA LYS A 105 5.54 6.67 -0.22
C LYS A 105 5.32 5.58 0.82
N THR A 106 6.00 5.67 1.95
CA THR A 106 5.65 4.84 3.11
C THR A 106 4.26 5.24 3.63
N PHE A 107 3.63 4.38 4.42
CA PHE A 107 2.30 4.66 4.99
C PHE A 107 2.26 6.00 5.74
N LEU A 108 3.25 6.25 6.60
CA LEU A 108 3.35 7.47 7.40
C LEU A 108 3.58 8.73 6.56
N GLU A 109 4.14 8.61 5.35
CA GLU A 109 4.33 9.72 4.43
C GLU A 109 3.09 9.96 3.55
N LEU A 110 2.31 8.91 3.27
CA LEU A 110 1.14 8.98 2.40
C LEU A 110 -0.12 9.42 3.16
N PHE A 111 -0.29 8.93 4.38
CA PHE A 111 -1.48 9.15 5.19
C PHE A 111 -1.17 9.90 6.48
N THR A 112 -2.14 10.71 6.87
CA THR A 112 -2.35 11.16 8.24
C THR A 112 -3.66 10.54 8.71
N GLY A 113 -3.94 10.55 10.00
CA GLY A 113 -5.24 10.10 10.47
C GLY A 113 -5.56 10.55 11.87
N GLU A 114 -6.85 10.47 12.19
CA GLU A 114 -7.39 10.66 13.52
C GLU A 114 -7.86 9.32 14.07
N PHE A 115 -7.57 9.09 15.34
CA PHE A 115 -8.00 7.90 16.06
C PHE A 115 -8.94 8.33 17.17
N SER A 116 -10.17 7.80 17.14
CA SER A 116 -11.19 8.06 18.14
C SER A 116 -11.56 6.77 18.85
N ILE A 117 -11.62 6.83 20.17
CA ILE A 117 -12.17 5.75 21.01
C ILE A 117 -13.47 6.27 21.60
N GLY A 118 -14.55 5.52 21.40
CA GLY A 118 -15.88 5.83 21.90
C GLY A 118 -16.57 4.63 22.52
N PHE A 119 -17.74 4.87 23.09
CA PHE A 119 -18.67 3.80 23.42
C PHE A 119 -19.88 3.92 22.49
N GLN A 120 -20.19 2.85 21.78
CA GLN A 120 -21.44 2.70 21.04
C GLN A 120 -22.34 1.70 21.73
N LYS A 121 -23.61 1.64 21.32
CA LYS A 121 -24.54 0.59 21.72
C LYS A 121 -24.69 -0.38 20.57
N ASP A 122 -24.61 -1.68 20.84
CA ASP A 122 -24.96 -2.69 19.86
C ASP A 122 -26.49 -2.79 19.65
N ASP A 123 -26.92 -3.69 18.77
CA ASP A 123 -28.34 -3.97 18.49
C ASP A 123 -29.13 -4.44 19.73
N PHE A 124 -28.43 -4.87 20.79
CA PHE A 124 -29.00 -5.30 22.06
C PHE A 124 -28.85 -4.25 23.17
N ASN A 125 -28.48 -3.02 22.82
CA ASN A 125 -28.32 -1.88 23.73
C ASN A 125 -27.22 -2.09 24.81
N GLN A 126 -26.24 -2.95 24.54
CA GLN A 126 -25.06 -3.15 25.38
C GLN A 126 -23.94 -2.18 24.98
N PRO A 127 -23.16 -1.65 25.94
CA PRO A 127 -22.04 -0.77 25.62
C PRO A 127 -20.92 -1.57 24.96
N VAL A 128 -20.51 -1.15 23.77
CA VAL A 128 -19.39 -1.70 23.01
C VAL A 128 -18.35 -0.61 22.82
N LEU A 129 -17.08 -0.97 22.99
CA LEU A 129 -15.97 -0.07 22.67
C LEU A 129 -15.91 0.10 21.15
N GLU A 130 -16.11 1.32 20.68
CA GLU A 130 -15.92 1.69 19.28
C GLU A 130 -14.51 2.26 19.12
N ILE A 131 -13.78 1.73 18.14
CA ILE A 131 -12.50 2.27 17.72
C ILE A 131 -12.65 2.68 16.26
N SER A 132 -12.52 3.98 16.00
CA SER A 132 -12.70 4.56 14.68
C SER A 132 -11.39 5.18 14.21
N LEU A 133 -10.97 4.81 13.01
CA LEU A 133 -9.77 5.34 12.36
C LEU A 133 -10.17 6.06 11.08
N ASP A 134 -9.96 7.36 11.03
CA ASP A 134 -10.14 8.16 9.83
C ASP A 134 -8.78 8.52 9.23
N LEU A 135 -8.49 7.96 8.06
CA LEU A 135 -7.26 8.24 7.32
C LEU A 135 -7.50 9.29 6.24
N HIS A 136 -6.61 10.29 6.17
CA HIS A 136 -6.59 11.33 5.16
C HIS A 136 -5.26 11.30 4.42
N LYS A 137 -5.27 11.59 3.11
CA LYS A 137 -4.03 11.80 2.35
C LYS A 137 -3.32 13.04 2.90
N LYS A 138 -2.01 12.94 3.17
CA LYS A 138 -1.21 14.13 3.52
C LYS A 138 -1.16 15.09 2.32
N SER A 139 -1.65 16.31 2.48
CA SER A 139 -1.35 17.41 1.54
C SER A 139 0.10 17.84 1.76
N ARG A 140 0.87 17.89 0.68
CA ARG A 140 2.22 18.48 0.70
C ARG A 140 2.15 19.98 0.95
#